data_AF-A0A9X1L5G4-F1
#
_entry.id   AF-A0A9X1L5G4-F1
#
_cell.length_a   1.000
_cell.length_b   1.000
_cell.length_c   1.000
_cell.angle_alpha   90.00
_cell.angle_beta   90.00
_cell.angle_gamma   90.00
#
_symmetry.space_group_name_H-M   'P 1'
#
loop_
_entity.id
_entity.type
_entity.pdbx_description
1 polymer ?
#
loop_
_entity_poly.entity_id
_entity_poly.type
_entity_poly.pdbx_seq_one_letter_code
_entity_poly.pdbx_strand_id
1 'polypeptide(L)'
;SKLAEGGVTERLIEELGIDDIVRTVSGIDDIELAALLGSAEIAAVPSLYEGFSLPAVEAMACGTPLVASRAGAIPEVVGDAGVLVPPGDGEQLAAALA
;
A
#
# COMPACT_ATOMS: atom_id res chain seq x y z
N SER A 1 6.58 -0.45 8.04
CA SER A 1 7.22 0.68 8.76
C SER A 1 6.27 1.16 9.86
N LYS A 2 6.77 1.53 11.04
CA LYS A 2 5.91 2.07 12.11
C LYS A 2 5.60 3.53 11.82
N LEU A 3 4.35 3.96 12.06
CA LEU A 3 4.01 5.39 12.04
C LEU A 3 4.85 6.13 13.08
N ALA A 4 5.55 7.19 12.65
CA ALA A 4 6.35 8.00 13.55
C ALA A 4 5.45 8.95 14.34
N GLU A 5 5.58 8.95 15.66
CA GLU A 5 4.85 9.85 16.57
C GLU A 5 5.21 11.31 16.28
N GLY A 6 4.20 12.16 16.12
CA GLY A 6 4.31 13.54 15.64
C GLY A 6 4.84 13.65 14.21
N GLY A 7 4.87 12.56 13.44
CA GLY A 7 5.39 12.51 12.07
C GLY A 7 4.49 13.22 11.06
N VAL A 8 5.01 13.40 9.84
CA VAL A 8 4.26 14.07 8.75
C VAL A 8 2.95 13.34 8.44
N THR A 9 2.97 12.00 8.44
CA THR A 9 1.79 11.19 8.15
C THR A 9 0.74 11.26 9.26
N GLU A 10 1.13 11.23 10.53
CA GLU A 10 0.18 11.31 11.66
C GLU A 10 -0.52 12.67 11.68
N ARG A 11 0.25 13.76 11.55
CA ARG A 11 -0.32 15.12 11.46
C ARG A 11 -1.27 15.26 10.27
N LEU A 12 -0.95 14.66 9.13
CA LEU A 12 -1.82 14.74 7.97
C LEU A 12 -3.14 13.98 8.18
N ILE A 13 -3.13 12.84 8.87
CA ILE A 13 -4.35 12.11 9.24
C ILE A 13 -5.25 12.99 10.14
N GLU A 14 -4.65 13.65 11.14
CA GLU A 14 -5.35 14.58 12.03
C GLU A 14 -5.89 15.81 11.29
N GLU A 15 -5.08 16.44 10.44
CA GLU A 15 -5.46 17.61 9.64
C GLU A 15 -6.63 17.31 8.68
N LEU A 16 -6.69 16.09 8.14
CA LEU A 16 -7.78 15.63 7.28
C LEU A 16 -9.01 15.15 8.08
N GLY A 17 -8.88 14.92 9.38
CA GLY A 17 -9.97 14.44 10.25
C GLY A 17 -10.47 13.04 9.86
N ILE A 18 -9.56 12.14 9.50
CA ILE A 18 -9.85 10.77 9.03
C ILE A 18 -9.36 9.69 10.01
N ASP A 19 -9.07 10.07 11.25
CA ASP A 19 -8.59 9.15 12.30
C ASP A 19 -9.62 8.07 12.67
N ASP A 20 -10.91 8.30 12.38
CA ASP A 20 -12.00 7.35 12.59
C ASP A 20 -12.02 6.21 11.56
N ILE A 21 -11.42 6.41 10.39
CA ILE A 21 -11.36 5.44 9.28
C ILE A 21 -9.95 4.94 8.97
N VAL A 22 -8.91 5.51 9.56
CA VAL A 22 -7.52 5.08 9.38
C VAL A 22 -7.05 4.28 10.58
N ARG A 23 -6.76 2.99 10.37
CA ARG A 23 -6.10 2.13 11.37
C ARG A 23 -4.65 1.90 10.97
N THR A 24 -3.71 2.25 11.85
CA THR A 24 -2.30 1.88 11.70
C THR A 24 -1.98 0.59 12.45
N VAL A 25 -1.19 -0.28 11.84
CA VAL A 25 -0.79 -1.57 12.40
C VAL A 25 0.72 -1.73 12.24
N SER A 26 1.40 -2.19 13.29
CA SER A 26 2.85 -2.44 13.28
C SER A 26 3.22 -3.49 14.31
N GLY A 27 4.33 -4.20 14.10
CA GLY A 27 4.83 -5.21 15.04
C GLY A 27 4.02 -6.51 15.04
N ILE A 28 3.39 -6.83 13.92
CA ILE A 28 2.69 -8.10 13.68
C ILE A 28 3.62 -9.12 13.04
N ASP A 29 3.34 -10.41 13.23
CA ASP A 29 4.07 -11.50 12.58
C ASP A 29 3.58 -11.77 11.15
N ASP A 30 4.25 -12.69 10.44
CA ASP A 30 3.95 -13.02 9.04
C ASP A 30 2.55 -13.63 8.87
N ILE A 31 2.05 -14.36 9.88
CA ILE A 31 0.72 -14.99 9.82
C ILE A 31 -0.35 -13.91 9.97
N GLU A 32 -0.17 -12.99 10.91
CA GLU A 32 -1.04 -11.84 11.12
C GLU A 32 -1.04 -10.91 9.89
N LEU A 33 0.14 -10.68 9.28
CA LEU A 33 0.26 -9.89 8.06
C LEU A 33 -0.49 -10.55 6.89
N ALA A 34 -0.29 -11.86 6.67
CA ALA A 34 -0.99 -12.59 5.62
C ALA A 34 -2.51 -12.58 5.83
N ALA A 35 -2.97 -12.72 7.08
CA ALA A 35 -4.38 -12.64 7.41
C ALA A 35 -4.97 -11.24 7.13
N LEU A 36 -4.21 -10.18 7.42
CA LEU A 36 -4.63 -8.79 7.15
C LEU A 36 -4.66 -8.49 5.65
N LEU A 37 -3.64 -8.89 4.90
CA LEU A 37 -3.60 -8.71 3.46
C LEU A 37 -4.71 -9.51 2.78
N GLY A 38 -4.87 -10.80 3.14
CA GLY A 38 -5.90 -11.67 2.58
C GLY A 38 -7.33 -11.30 2.96
N SER A 39 -7.55 -10.45 3.97
CA SER A 39 -8.87 -9.91 4.29
C SER A 39 -9.17 -8.57 3.62
N ALA A 40 -8.17 -7.92 3.01
CA ALA A 40 -8.36 -6.64 2.34
C ALA A 40 -9.07 -6.82 0.99
N GLU A 41 -9.93 -5.86 0.65
CA GLU A 41 -10.56 -5.81 -0.69
C GLU A 41 -9.56 -5.36 -1.76
N ILE A 42 -8.64 -4.46 -1.39
CA ILE A 42 -7.58 -3.92 -2.25
C ILE A 42 -6.35 -3.60 -1.40
N ALA A 43 -5.16 -3.86 -1.94
CA ALA A 43 -3.87 -3.40 -1.40
C ALA A 43 -3.28 -2.29 -2.28
N ALA A 44 -2.72 -1.25 -1.66
CA ALA A 44 -2.07 -0.14 -2.34
C ALA A 44 -0.57 -0.09 -2.00
N VAL A 45 0.30 -0.07 -3.02
CA VAL A 45 1.76 0.09 -2.88
C VAL A 45 2.23 1.31 -3.67
N PRO A 46 2.01 2.54 -3.15
CA PRO A 46 2.28 3.79 -3.87
C PRO A 46 3.75 4.24 -3.76
N SER A 47 4.70 3.31 -3.91
CA SER A 47 6.12 3.60 -3.74
C SER A 47 6.68 4.57 -4.79
N LEU A 48 7.62 5.42 -4.39
CA LEU A 48 8.38 6.26 -5.34
C LEU A 48 9.55 5.49 -5.99
N TYR A 49 10.05 4.46 -5.32
CA TYR A 49 11.08 3.56 -5.81
C TYR A 49 11.09 2.26 -4.99
N GLU A 50 11.27 1.13 -5.66
CA GLU A 50 11.40 -0.20 -5.05
C GLU A 50 12.39 -1.07 -5.85
N GLY A 51 13.27 -1.79 -5.15
CA GLY A 51 14.20 -2.71 -5.79
C GLY A 51 13.59 -4.06 -6.18
N PHE A 52 12.53 -4.45 -5.46
CA PHE A 52 11.77 -5.69 -5.71
C PHE A 52 10.32 -5.57 -5.23
N SER A 53 10.05 -4.77 -4.20
CA SER A 53 8.73 -4.63 -3.57
C SER A 53 8.18 -5.95 -3.01
N LEU A 54 8.70 -6.34 -1.83
CA LEU A 54 8.07 -7.39 -1.03
C LEU A 54 6.58 -7.13 -0.75
N PRO A 55 6.14 -5.89 -0.45
CA PRO A 55 4.72 -5.62 -0.21
C PRO A 55 3.81 -5.98 -1.39
N ALA A 56 4.26 -5.76 -2.63
CA ALA A 56 3.50 -6.13 -3.82
C ALA A 56 3.37 -7.66 -3.95
N VAL A 57 4.47 -8.39 -3.77
CA VAL A 57 4.49 -9.86 -3.83
C VAL A 57 3.64 -10.48 -2.72
N GLU A 58 3.73 -9.94 -1.50
CA GLU A 58 2.96 -10.40 -0.35
C GLU A 58 1.46 -10.25 -0.59
N ALA A 59 1.02 -9.08 -1.08
CA ALA A 59 -0.38 -8.83 -1.42
C ALA A 59 -0.87 -9.79 -2.52
N MET A 60 -0.10 -9.95 -3.60
CA MET A 60 -0.42 -10.87 -4.70
C MET A 60 -0.47 -12.33 -4.24
N ALA A 61 0.46 -12.76 -3.37
CA ALA A 61 0.49 -14.11 -2.82
C ALA A 61 -0.71 -14.40 -1.92
N CYS A 62 -1.27 -13.37 -1.27
CA CYS A 62 -2.51 -13.46 -0.49
C CYS A 62 -3.78 -13.44 -1.35
N GLY A 63 -3.66 -13.27 -2.67
CA GLY A 63 -4.81 -13.16 -3.59
C GLY A 63 -5.52 -11.81 -3.53
N THR A 64 -4.87 -10.79 -2.95
CA THR A 64 -5.44 -9.46 -2.77
C THR A 64 -5.26 -8.62 -4.04
N PRO A 65 -6.32 -8.00 -4.58
CA PRO A 65 -6.20 -7.04 -5.68
C PRO A 65 -5.18 -5.95 -5.37
N LEU A 66 -4.31 -5.62 -6.33
CA LEU A 66 -3.17 -4.72 -6.13
C LEU A 66 -3.26 -3.49 -7.04
N VAL A 67 -3.14 -2.31 -6.43
CA VAL A 67 -2.81 -1.05 -7.12
C VAL A 67 -1.42 -0.61 -6.67
N ALA A 68 -0.50 -0.40 -7.59
CA ALA A 68 0.88 -0.04 -7.26
C ALA A 68 1.43 1.06 -8.17
N SER A 69 2.46 1.76 -7.71
CA SER A 69 3.19 2.71 -8.55
C SER A 69 4.03 1.98 -9.60
N ARG A 70 4.09 2.51 -10.83
CA ARG A 70 5.05 2.09 -11.88
C ARG A 70 6.44 2.63 -11.56
N ALA A 71 7.07 2.10 -10.50
CA ALA A 71 8.34 2.58 -9.98
C ALA A 71 9.33 1.44 -9.69
N GLY A 72 10.61 1.66 -10.00
CA GLY A 72 11.64 0.66 -9.80
C GLY A 72 11.30 -0.66 -10.49
N ALA A 73 11.46 -1.78 -9.77
CA ALA A 73 11.18 -3.12 -10.26
C ALA A 73 9.70 -3.58 -10.10
N ILE A 74 8.81 -2.71 -9.61
CA ILE A 74 7.39 -3.06 -9.40
C ILE A 74 6.73 -3.55 -10.69
N PRO A 75 6.90 -2.92 -11.86
CA PRO A 75 6.23 -3.35 -13.08
C PRO A 75 6.61 -4.78 -13.51
N GLU A 76 7.88 -5.16 -13.33
CA GLU A 76 8.39 -6.49 -13.64
C GLU A 76 7.85 -7.55 -12.69
N VAL A 77 7.69 -7.20 -11.41
CA VAL A 77 7.18 -8.10 -10.37
C VAL A 77 5.67 -8.28 -10.46
N VAL A 78 4.93 -7.20 -10.71
CA VAL A 78 3.47 -7.20 -10.77
C VAL A 78 2.96 -7.76 -12.10
N GLY A 79 3.64 -7.48 -13.22
CA GLY A 79 3.17 -7.86 -14.55
C GLY A 79 1.74 -7.39 -14.80
N ASP A 80 0.89 -8.31 -15.29
CA ASP A 80 -0.53 -8.04 -15.60
C ASP A 80 -1.48 -8.30 -14.41
N ALA A 81 -0.95 -8.62 -13.22
CA ALA A 81 -1.76 -9.03 -12.06
C ALA A 81 -2.29 -7.84 -11.23
N GLY A 82 -1.85 -6.61 -11.51
CA GLY A 82 -2.24 -5.42 -10.76
C GLY A 82 -2.35 -4.17 -11.65
N VAL A 83 -2.96 -3.13 -11.11
CA VAL A 83 -3.09 -1.83 -11.78
C VAL A 83 -1.89 -0.96 -11.43
N LEU A 84 -1.23 -0.42 -12.46
CA LEU A 84 -0.03 0.41 -12.30
C LEU A 84 -0.31 1.89 -12.61
N VAL A 85 -0.13 2.75 -11.60
CA VAL A 85 -0.28 4.21 -11.71
C VAL A 85 1.08 4.93 -11.70
N PRO A 86 1.19 6.18 -12.18
CA PRO A 86 2.44 6.93 -12.06
C PRO A 86 2.85 7.18 -10.60
N PRO A 87 4.15 7.08 -10.25
CA PRO A 87 4.61 7.35 -8.89
C PRO A 87 4.40 8.82 -8.50
N GLY A 88 3.91 9.04 -7.28
CA GLY A 88 3.66 10.38 -6.74
C GLY A 88 2.38 11.05 -7.26
N ASP A 89 1.57 10.36 -8.07
CA ASP A 89 0.29 10.86 -8.56
C ASP A 89 -0.86 10.36 -7.66
N GLY A 90 -1.21 11.16 -6.66
CA GLY A 90 -2.27 10.83 -5.72
C GLY A 90 -3.67 10.79 -6.35
N GLU A 91 -3.91 11.56 -7.42
CA GLU A 91 -5.20 11.59 -8.10
C GLU A 91 -5.43 10.30 -8.90
N GLN A 92 -4.42 9.84 -9.65
CA GLN A 92 -4.52 8.56 -10.36
C GLN A 92 -4.56 7.37 -9.41
N LEU A 93 -3.84 7.43 -8.29
CA LEU A 93 -3.93 6.41 -7.25
C LEU A 93 -5.36 6.32 -6.70
N ALA A 94 -5.96 7.46 -6.34
CA ALA A 94 -7.33 7.49 -5.83
C ALA A 94 -8.35 6.99 -6.87
N ALA A 95 -8.21 7.39 -8.12
CA ALA A 95 -9.09 6.93 -9.21
C ALA A 95 -9.00 5.41 -9.45
N ALA A 96 -7.83 4.82 -9.24
CA ALA A 96 -7.63 3.37 -9.38
C ALA A 96 -8.17 2.55 -8.19
N LEU A 97 -8.47 3.20 -7.06
CA LEU A 97 -9.02 2.59 -5.84
C LEU A 97 -10.55 2.73 -5.72
N ALA A 98 -11.19 3.48 -6.62
CA ALA A 98 -12.62 3.76 -6.62
C ALA A 98 -13.44 2.66 -7.33
#